data_AF-A0A9D5VSY8-F1
#
_entry.id   AF-A0A9D5VSY8-F1
#
_cell.length_a   1.000
_cell.length_b   1.000
_cell.length_c   1.000
_cell.angle_alpha   90.00
_cell.angle_beta   90.00
_cell.angle_gamma   90.00
#
_symmetry.space_group_name_H-M   'P 1'
#
loop_
_entity.id
_entity.type
_entity.pdbx_description
1 polymer ?
#
loop_
_entity_poly.entity_id
_entity_poly.type
_entity_poly.pdbx_seq_one_letter_code
_entity_poly.pdbx_strand_id
1 'polypeptide(L)'
;RPFDPEHLPDFSGIDPSTLDAPAGLGLYLSARLVDLFNARNLGSMGKEIRLIKRLKGSWQLSKEPDGFRQIQTLYRKEDFDMVQVRSMRPEEAIQVSRLIYDVYHYTYMSEIPYNPHRLRQLQEDGRLYSFVAVLGNGVVASHVALQISPDMPRLGEYCLAATLPEARGYKLAEKVGLALLETVMGLGITGLYANFTTVHTISQRKRQGLGTAVGFLLARSPETLQMKDILETAPQRVSTLLMFQSLVEREPVIVYIPEQHRDFISDIYCRCKLPVKFDTKVTDLPDINSQLEILIEKERNIAKLSVIEAGRDLLPQIKERLFGLRLNNTSVVFSFLNLMDPHTPKVAAILEEMGFFITGVLPLGIGINDALLMTCLINCALDYDKIELFDKESKDLLNYVRRQDPSLPKLLL
;
A
#
# COMPACT_ATOMS: atom_id res chain seq x y z
N ARG A 1 19.99 -1.48 1.52
CA ARG A 1 19.56 -0.08 1.30
C ARG A 1 19.45 0.25 -0.18
N PRO A 2 18.36 0.92 -0.59
CA PRO A 2 18.16 1.48 -1.94
C PRO A 2 19.33 2.36 -2.39
N PHE A 3 19.55 2.37 -3.70
CA PHE A 3 20.68 3.02 -4.37
C PHE A 3 20.21 3.63 -5.68
N ASP A 4 20.67 4.83 -5.99
CA ASP A 4 20.36 5.56 -7.21
C ASP A 4 21.70 5.95 -7.89
N PRO A 5 22.09 5.30 -8.98
CA PRO A 5 23.35 5.60 -9.66
C PRO A 5 23.32 6.93 -10.44
N GLU A 6 22.15 7.44 -10.81
CA GLU A 6 22.01 8.66 -11.63
C GLU A 6 22.39 9.95 -10.86
N HIS A 7 22.34 9.90 -9.53
CA HIS A 7 22.59 11.04 -8.65
C HIS A 7 23.91 10.94 -7.90
N LEU A 8 24.78 9.99 -8.28
CA LEU A 8 26.13 9.97 -7.75
C LEU A 8 26.96 11.05 -8.44
N PRO A 9 27.62 11.94 -7.70
CA PRO A 9 28.53 12.90 -8.31
C PRO A 9 29.70 12.14 -8.94
N ASP A 10 30.23 12.70 -10.04
CA ASP A 10 31.47 12.22 -10.61
C ASP A 10 32.59 12.32 -9.57
N PHE A 11 33.44 11.31 -9.53
CA PHE A 11 34.58 11.31 -8.61
C PHE A 11 35.55 12.44 -8.98
N SER A 12 35.70 13.40 -8.08
CA SER A 12 36.52 14.60 -8.28
C SER A 12 37.94 14.51 -7.70
N GLY A 13 38.33 13.36 -7.13
CA GLY A 13 39.62 13.18 -6.43
C GLY A 13 39.45 12.98 -4.93
N ILE A 14 40.46 12.41 -4.26
CA ILE A 14 40.54 12.31 -2.79
C ILE A 14 41.19 13.60 -2.29
N ASP A 15 40.66 14.22 -1.24
CA ASP A 15 41.36 15.30 -0.56
C ASP A 15 42.62 14.71 0.11
N PRO A 16 43.83 15.10 -0.35
CA PRO A 16 45.07 14.51 0.16
C PRO A 16 45.36 14.88 1.62
N SER A 17 44.65 15.87 2.20
CA SER A 17 44.83 16.32 3.58
C SER A 17 43.92 15.59 4.58
N THR A 18 42.72 15.20 4.18
CA THR A 18 41.74 14.51 5.04
C THR A 18 41.60 13.02 4.73
N LEU A 19 42.07 12.57 3.56
CA LEU A 19 41.82 11.24 2.98
C LEU A 19 40.33 10.91 2.84
N ASP A 20 39.45 11.92 2.93
CA ASP A 20 38.03 11.73 2.71
C ASP A 20 37.78 11.49 1.21
N ALA A 21 37.15 10.35 0.93
CA ALA A 21 36.67 10.06 -0.40
C ALA A 21 35.31 10.76 -0.60
N PRO A 22 35.17 11.67 -1.58
CA PRO A 22 33.86 12.19 -1.92
C PRO A 22 32.93 11.07 -2.39
N ALA A 23 31.63 11.33 -2.34
CA ALA A 23 30.64 10.47 -2.98
C ALA A 23 31.05 10.21 -4.44
N GLY A 24 30.78 9.01 -4.96
CA GLY A 24 31.15 8.63 -6.33
C GLY A 24 32.44 7.82 -6.49
N LEU A 25 33.35 7.79 -5.50
CA LEU A 25 34.59 6.97 -5.58
C LEU A 25 34.28 5.50 -5.88
N GLY A 26 33.28 4.91 -5.23
CA GLY A 26 32.90 3.51 -5.44
C GLY A 26 32.42 3.22 -6.87
N LEU A 27 31.69 4.15 -7.50
CA LEU A 27 31.22 4.02 -8.87
C LEU A 27 32.37 4.21 -9.86
N TYR A 28 33.22 5.21 -9.61
CA TYR A 28 34.44 5.45 -10.37
C TYR A 28 35.38 4.24 -10.36
N LEU A 29 35.60 3.64 -9.18
CA LEU A 29 36.38 2.42 -9.05
C LEU A 29 35.69 1.25 -9.77
N SER A 30 34.38 1.08 -9.61
CA SER A 30 33.63 0.03 -10.30
C SER A 30 33.77 0.15 -11.82
N ALA A 31 33.57 1.34 -12.39
CA ALA A 31 33.70 1.60 -13.82
C ALA A 31 35.11 1.34 -14.37
N ARG A 32 36.16 1.39 -13.53
CA ARG A 32 37.55 1.15 -13.94
C ARG A 32 38.08 -0.24 -13.61
N LEU A 33 37.53 -0.89 -12.58
CA LEU A 33 37.99 -2.19 -12.10
C LEU A 33 37.25 -3.34 -12.77
N VAL A 34 35.99 -3.16 -13.15
CA VAL A 34 35.19 -4.19 -13.82
C VAL A 34 34.95 -3.87 -15.29
N ASP A 35 34.79 -4.91 -16.11
CA ASP A 35 34.52 -4.75 -17.54
C ASP A 35 33.03 -4.48 -17.82
N LEU A 36 32.15 -4.90 -16.90
CA LEU A 36 30.74 -4.56 -16.94
C LEU A 36 30.24 -4.29 -15.51
N PHE A 37 29.65 -3.11 -15.33
CA PHE A 37 28.88 -2.72 -14.17
C PHE A 37 27.42 -2.62 -14.58
N ASN A 38 26.54 -3.34 -13.89
CA ASN A 38 25.10 -3.22 -14.07
C ASN A 38 24.41 -3.19 -12.70
N ALA A 39 23.50 -2.24 -12.50
CA ALA A 39 22.70 -2.13 -11.30
C ALA A 39 21.22 -2.22 -11.69
N ARG A 40 20.51 -3.20 -11.12
CA ARG A 40 19.09 -3.40 -11.35
C ARG A 40 18.32 -3.23 -10.04
N ASN A 41 17.34 -2.33 -10.05
CA ASN A 41 16.36 -2.22 -8.98
C ASN A 41 15.31 -3.33 -9.15
N LEU A 42 15.02 -4.06 -8.07
CA LEU A 42 14.08 -5.18 -8.05
C LEU A 42 12.88 -4.90 -7.12
N GLY A 43 12.60 -3.64 -6.80
CA GLY A 43 11.47 -3.25 -5.95
C GLY A 43 11.58 -3.86 -4.55
N SER A 44 10.55 -4.60 -4.15
CA SER A 44 10.51 -5.32 -2.87
C SER A 44 11.52 -6.48 -2.78
N MET A 45 12.06 -6.96 -3.90
CA MET A 45 13.14 -7.98 -3.89
C MET A 45 14.53 -7.36 -3.71
N GLY A 46 14.59 -6.04 -3.55
CA GLY A 46 15.82 -5.30 -3.28
C GLY A 46 16.55 -4.86 -4.54
N LYS A 47 17.83 -5.17 -4.62
CA LYS A 47 18.68 -4.75 -5.74
C LYS A 47 19.68 -5.82 -6.12
N GLU A 48 19.98 -5.87 -7.41
CA GLU A 48 21.06 -6.68 -7.96
C GLU A 48 22.15 -5.74 -8.48
N ILE A 49 23.40 -5.96 -8.05
CA ILE A 49 24.58 -5.29 -8.62
C ILE A 49 25.41 -6.39 -9.26
N ARG A 50 25.57 -6.34 -10.58
CA ARG A 50 26.45 -7.24 -11.34
C ARG A 50 27.74 -6.53 -11.69
N LEU A 51 28.83 -7.07 -11.14
CA LEU A 51 30.21 -6.66 -11.43
C LEU A 51 30.88 -7.80 -12.19
N ILE A 52 31.21 -7.61 -13.47
CA ILE A 52 31.87 -8.63 -14.28
C ILE A 52 33.29 -8.19 -14.61
N LYS A 53 34.28 -8.98 -14.20
CA LYS A 53 35.67 -8.84 -14.60
C LYS A 53 36.14 -10.11 -15.32
N ARG A 54 36.53 -9.98 -16.58
CA ARG A 54 37.14 -11.03 -17.39
C ARG A 54 38.63 -11.01 -17.11
N LEU A 55 39.07 -11.96 -16.29
CA LEU A 55 40.47 -12.13 -15.96
C LEU A 55 41.17 -12.99 -17.05
N LYS A 56 42.49 -12.91 -17.15
CA LYS A 56 43.32 -13.81 -17.99
C LYS A 56 44.22 -14.68 -17.11
N GLY A 57 44.29 -15.98 -17.36
CA GLY A 57 45.05 -16.95 -16.56
C GLY A 57 44.21 -17.78 -15.58
N SER A 58 44.84 -18.41 -14.60
CA SER A 58 44.18 -19.08 -13.47
C SER A 58 44.21 -18.14 -12.25
N TRP A 59 43.08 -18.05 -11.55
CA TRP A 59 42.94 -17.20 -10.36
C TRP A 59 42.30 -17.98 -9.22
N GLN A 60 42.68 -17.64 -7.99
CA GLN A 60 42.09 -18.14 -6.75
C GLN A 60 41.48 -16.98 -5.98
N LEU A 61 40.28 -17.17 -5.45
CA LEU A 61 39.65 -16.22 -4.54
C LEU A 61 40.39 -16.21 -3.20
N SER A 62 40.94 -15.05 -2.83
CA SER A 62 41.42 -14.83 -1.46
C SER A 62 40.22 -14.75 -0.50
N LYS A 63 40.41 -15.17 0.76
CA LYS A 63 39.43 -14.93 1.83
C LYS A 63 39.11 -13.44 1.93
N GLU A 64 37.83 -13.12 2.09
CA GLU A 64 37.39 -11.75 2.35
C GLU A 64 38.04 -11.22 3.64
N PRO A 65 38.53 -9.98 3.65
CA PRO A 65 38.89 -9.31 4.90
C PRO A 65 37.63 -8.98 5.69
N ASP A 66 37.67 -9.20 7.00
CA ASP A 66 36.60 -8.78 7.91
C ASP A 66 36.53 -7.26 8.02
N GLY A 67 35.31 -6.72 7.92
CA GLY A 67 34.98 -5.40 8.45
C GLY A 67 34.48 -4.38 7.42
N PHE A 68 33.17 -4.36 7.20
CA PHE A 68 32.48 -3.16 6.73
C PHE A 68 32.12 -2.28 7.94
N ARG A 69 32.69 -1.07 8.03
CA ARG A 69 32.27 -0.07 9.02
C ARG A 69 30.89 0.47 8.64
N GLN A 70 29.87 0.21 9.46
CA GLN A 70 28.63 0.99 9.42
C GLN A 70 28.88 2.35 10.06
N ILE A 71 28.81 3.42 9.27
CA ILE A 71 28.75 4.78 9.79
C ILE A 71 27.33 5.01 10.32
N GLN A 72 27.17 5.17 11.62
CA GLN A 72 25.92 5.64 12.22
C GLN A 72 25.87 7.17 12.14
N THR A 73 24.82 7.71 11.53
CA THR A 73 24.56 9.15 11.55
C THR A 73 24.06 9.54 12.93
N LEU A 74 24.77 10.44 13.60
CA LEU A 74 24.34 11.01 14.89
C LEU A 74 23.53 12.29 14.62
N TYR A 75 22.33 12.37 15.18
CA TYR A 75 21.45 13.54 15.08
C TYR A 75 21.59 14.43 16.33
N ARG A 76 21.69 15.74 16.13
CA ARG A 76 21.76 16.72 17.22
C ARG A 76 20.37 17.32 17.48
N LYS A 77 20.15 17.87 18.67
CA LYS A 77 18.85 18.48 19.02
C LYS A 77 18.52 19.67 18.11
N GLU A 78 19.54 20.47 17.79
CA GLU A 78 19.42 21.65 16.93
C GLU A 78 18.93 21.30 15.52
N ASP A 79 19.24 20.08 15.04
CA ASP A 79 18.76 19.58 13.75
C ASP A 79 17.22 19.49 13.72
N PHE A 80 16.60 19.15 14.85
CA PHE A 80 15.15 19.05 15.00
C PHE A 80 14.45 20.39 15.24
N ASP A 81 15.19 21.39 15.73
CA ASP A 81 14.66 22.75 15.94
C ASP A 81 14.57 23.52 14.60
N MET A 82 15.35 23.13 13.59
CA MET A 82 15.39 23.76 12.26
C MET A 82 14.64 22.97 11.17
N VAL A 83 13.59 22.23 11.56
CA VAL A 83 12.82 21.38 10.63
C VAL A 83 12.06 22.21 9.59
N GLN A 84 12.19 21.83 8.33
CA GLN A 84 11.39 22.34 7.22
C GLN A 84 10.40 21.27 6.74
N VAL A 85 9.13 21.64 6.61
CA VAL A 85 8.07 20.78 6.06
C VAL A 85 7.62 21.33 4.71
N ARG A 86 7.68 20.50 3.66
CA ARG A 86 7.34 20.91 2.29
C ARG A 86 7.19 19.70 1.35
N SER A 87 6.77 19.96 0.12
CA SER A 87 6.86 18.99 -0.98
C SER A 87 8.29 18.44 -1.10
N MET A 88 8.40 17.15 -1.39
CA MET A 88 9.65 16.46 -1.69
C MET A 88 10.26 17.07 -2.95
N ARG A 89 11.56 17.33 -2.91
CA ARG A 89 12.31 17.71 -4.09
C ARG A 89 12.83 16.46 -4.82
N PRO A 90 13.01 16.46 -6.16
CA PRO A 90 13.30 15.22 -6.91
C PRO A 90 14.55 14.44 -6.45
N GLU A 91 15.60 15.14 -6.09
CA GLU A 91 16.87 14.63 -5.55
C GLU A 91 16.70 13.93 -4.18
N GLU A 92 15.67 14.27 -3.42
CA GLU A 92 15.37 13.66 -2.12
C GLU A 92 14.69 12.30 -2.23
N ALA A 93 14.26 11.88 -3.43
CA ALA A 93 13.61 10.59 -3.65
C ALA A 93 14.44 9.41 -3.09
N ILE A 94 15.77 9.45 -3.24
CA ILE A 94 16.66 8.42 -2.67
C ILE A 94 16.69 8.45 -1.14
N GLN A 95 16.58 9.62 -0.53
CA GLN A 95 16.50 9.73 0.94
C GLN A 95 15.17 9.16 1.43
N VAL A 96 14.06 9.44 0.75
CA VAL A 96 12.75 8.84 1.05
C VAL A 96 12.78 7.32 0.91
N SER A 97 13.35 6.79 -0.18
CA SER A 97 13.51 5.34 -0.35
C SER A 97 14.32 4.71 0.78
N ARG A 98 15.39 5.36 1.21
CA ARG A 98 16.21 4.90 2.34
C ARG A 98 15.46 4.99 3.67
N LEU A 99 14.71 6.06 3.92
CA LEU A 99 13.86 6.22 5.09
C LEU A 99 12.82 5.09 5.18
N ILE A 100 12.11 4.81 4.09
CA ILE A 100 11.13 3.71 4.05
C ILE A 100 11.83 2.37 4.32
N TYR A 101 12.99 2.13 3.70
CA TYR A 101 13.77 0.92 3.97
C TYR A 101 14.24 0.83 5.43
N ASP A 102 14.68 1.93 6.03
CA ASP A 102 15.16 1.92 7.41
C ASP A 102 14.02 1.64 8.42
N VAL A 103 12.77 1.96 8.06
CA VAL A 103 11.58 1.66 8.88
C VAL A 103 10.98 0.28 8.58
N TYR A 104 10.89 -0.12 7.31
CA TYR A 104 10.11 -1.29 6.85
C TYR A 104 10.94 -2.38 6.17
N HIS A 105 12.25 -2.18 6.05
CA HIS A 105 13.13 -3.01 5.22
C HIS A 105 12.56 -3.11 3.81
N TYR A 106 12.38 -4.30 3.25
CA TYR A 106 11.74 -4.49 1.94
C TYR A 106 10.28 -4.96 2.02
N THR A 107 9.64 -4.78 3.17
CA THR A 107 8.33 -5.38 3.43
C THR A 107 7.17 -4.37 3.39
N TYR A 108 7.44 -3.11 3.03
CA TYR A 108 6.39 -2.14 2.80
C TYR A 108 5.46 -2.61 1.68
N MET A 109 4.16 -2.38 1.85
CA MET A 109 3.11 -2.98 0.99
C MET A 109 3.14 -2.51 -0.47
N SER A 110 3.86 -1.43 -0.77
CA SER A 110 4.04 -0.86 -2.10
C SER A 110 5.51 -0.91 -2.48
N GLU A 111 5.78 -1.22 -3.75
CA GLU A 111 7.15 -1.23 -4.28
C GLU A 111 7.65 0.15 -4.69
N ILE A 112 6.73 1.09 -4.92
CA ILE A 112 7.01 2.48 -5.31
C ILE A 112 8.14 3.10 -4.48
N PRO A 113 8.11 3.08 -3.14
CA PRO A 113 9.15 3.71 -2.34
C PRO A 113 10.54 3.08 -2.49
N TYR A 114 10.66 1.85 -2.99
CA TYR A 114 11.98 1.22 -3.20
C TYR A 114 12.64 1.61 -4.52
N ASN A 115 11.94 2.35 -5.37
CA ASN A 115 12.43 2.85 -6.64
C ASN A 115 12.38 4.40 -6.66
N PRO A 116 13.51 5.08 -6.36
CA PRO A 116 13.61 6.55 -6.38
C PRO A 116 13.17 7.19 -7.70
N HIS A 117 13.54 6.58 -8.83
CA HIS A 117 13.11 7.06 -10.15
C HIS A 117 11.59 7.00 -10.29
N ARG A 118 10.95 5.91 -9.81
CA ARG A 118 9.49 5.78 -9.84
C ARG A 118 8.79 6.79 -8.93
N LEU A 119 9.36 7.10 -7.77
CA LEU A 119 8.87 8.17 -6.90
C LEU A 119 8.87 9.53 -7.62
N ARG A 120 10.00 9.89 -8.25
CA ARG A 120 10.12 11.14 -9.04
C ARG A 120 9.08 11.19 -10.16
N GLN A 121 9.03 10.15 -10.98
CA GLN A 121 8.13 10.07 -12.12
C GLN A 121 6.67 10.22 -11.71
N LEU A 122 6.22 9.51 -10.67
CA LEU A 122 4.84 9.63 -10.21
C LEU A 122 4.52 11.01 -9.65
N GLN A 123 5.50 11.69 -9.06
CA GLN A 123 5.34 13.07 -8.60
C GLN A 123 5.24 14.06 -9.76
N GLU A 124 6.10 13.93 -10.77
CA GLU A 124 6.05 14.72 -12.00
C GLU A 124 4.73 14.53 -12.75
N ASP A 125 4.21 13.30 -12.79
CA ASP A 125 2.94 12.95 -13.42
C ASP A 125 1.70 13.42 -12.62
N GLY A 126 1.87 14.03 -11.44
CA GLY A 126 0.76 14.44 -10.58
C GLY A 126 -0.04 13.26 -9.98
N ARG A 127 0.58 12.06 -9.94
CA ARG A 127 0.00 10.81 -9.41
C ARG A 127 0.45 10.49 -7.99
N LEU A 128 1.49 11.18 -7.49
CA LEU A 128 2.00 11.06 -6.14
C LEU A 128 2.42 12.43 -5.61
N TYR A 129 1.78 12.91 -4.56
CA TYR A 129 2.13 14.15 -3.88
C TYR A 129 2.91 13.82 -2.62
N SER A 130 4.24 13.82 -2.72
CA SER A 130 5.13 13.45 -1.61
C SER A 130 5.53 14.68 -0.81
N PHE A 131 5.39 14.63 0.51
CA PHE A 131 5.83 15.66 1.44
C PHE A 131 6.85 15.10 2.41
N VAL A 132 7.79 15.94 2.82
CA VAL A 132 8.91 15.58 3.69
C VAL A 132 9.07 16.56 4.85
N ALA A 133 9.56 16.06 5.98
CA ALA A 133 10.20 16.88 7.01
C ALA A 133 11.72 16.72 6.89
N VAL A 134 12.41 17.81 6.61
CA VAL A 134 13.87 17.86 6.46
C VAL A 134 14.47 18.55 7.68
N LEU A 135 15.42 17.89 8.33
CA LEU A 135 16.13 18.44 9.48
C LEU A 135 17.10 19.55 9.05
N GLY A 136 17.61 20.33 10.02
CA GLY A 136 18.59 21.41 9.77
C GLY A 136 19.88 20.95 9.08
N ASN A 137 20.24 19.67 9.23
CA ASN A 137 21.38 19.04 8.57
C ASN A 137 21.07 18.48 7.17
N GLY A 138 19.86 18.71 6.64
CA GLY A 138 19.45 18.28 5.29
C GLY A 138 18.93 16.84 5.19
N VAL A 139 18.83 16.11 6.30
CA VAL A 139 18.30 14.73 6.32
C VAL A 139 16.77 14.74 6.25
N VAL A 140 16.19 13.94 5.35
CA VAL A 140 14.76 13.64 5.34
C VAL A 140 14.42 12.73 6.54
N ALA A 141 13.78 13.29 7.56
CA ALA A 141 13.45 12.59 8.80
C ALA A 141 12.01 12.06 8.84
N SER A 142 11.13 12.55 7.98
CA SER A 142 9.77 12.03 7.83
C SER A 142 9.28 12.22 6.41
N HIS A 143 8.41 11.31 5.97
CA HIS A 143 7.75 11.34 4.68
C HIS A 143 6.29 10.89 4.83
N VAL A 144 5.40 11.49 4.05
CA VAL A 144 4.01 11.08 3.83
C VAL A 144 3.67 11.45 2.39
N ALA A 145 2.89 10.62 1.69
CA ALA A 145 2.41 10.96 0.36
C ALA A 145 0.90 10.79 0.21
N LEU A 146 0.34 11.50 -0.77
CA LEU A 146 -0.96 11.21 -1.33
C LEU A 146 -0.79 10.58 -2.72
N GLN A 147 -1.27 9.36 -2.92
CA GLN A 147 -1.26 8.70 -4.23
C GLN A 147 -2.63 8.74 -4.88
N ILE A 148 -2.70 9.13 -6.15
CA ILE A 148 -3.93 9.06 -6.96
C ILE A 148 -3.73 7.96 -8.01
N SER A 149 -4.58 6.93 -7.95
CA SER A 149 -4.56 5.85 -8.93
C SER A 149 -5.42 6.22 -10.14
N PRO A 150 -5.05 5.76 -11.36
CA PRO A 150 -5.89 5.94 -12.54
C PRO A 150 -7.27 5.29 -12.40
N ASP A 151 -7.35 4.19 -11.63
CA ASP A 151 -8.59 3.44 -11.40
C ASP A 151 -9.53 4.13 -10.41
N MET A 152 -9.04 5.06 -9.60
CA MET A 152 -9.82 5.82 -8.60
C MET A 152 -9.41 7.30 -8.65
N PRO A 153 -9.64 8.00 -9.78
CA PRO A 153 -9.06 9.32 -10.03
C PRO A 153 -9.55 10.42 -9.08
N ARG A 154 -10.64 10.18 -8.34
CA ARG A 154 -11.20 11.13 -7.36
C ARG A 154 -10.92 10.76 -5.90
N LEU A 155 -10.20 9.67 -5.66
CA LEU A 155 -9.94 9.12 -4.34
C LEU A 155 -8.43 9.04 -4.12
N GLY A 156 -7.91 9.88 -3.22
CA GLY A 156 -6.50 9.90 -2.88
C GLY A 156 -6.15 8.91 -1.75
N GLU A 157 -5.13 8.08 -1.94
CA GLU A 157 -4.59 7.24 -0.89
C GLU A 157 -3.57 8.01 -0.03
N TYR A 158 -3.86 8.17 1.25
CA TYR A 158 -2.88 8.65 2.23
C TYR A 158 -1.93 7.49 2.59
N CYS A 159 -0.71 7.53 2.08
CA CYS A 159 0.23 6.42 2.11
C CYS A 159 1.69 6.86 2.31
N LEU A 160 2.63 5.90 2.19
CA LEU A 160 4.08 6.08 2.30
C LEU A 160 4.55 6.82 3.57
N ALA A 161 3.79 6.71 4.65
CA ALA A 161 4.14 7.33 5.92
C ALA A 161 5.34 6.62 6.57
N ALA A 162 6.44 7.34 6.76
CA ALA A 162 7.61 6.86 7.50
C ALA A 162 8.26 8.01 8.27
N THR A 163 8.81 7.71 9.44
CA THR A 163 9.51 8.67 10.29
C THR A 163 10.69 7.97 10.95
N LEU A 164 11.84 8.63 11.03
CA LEU A 164 13.01 8.11 11.72
C LEU A 164 12.66 7.79 13.19
N PRO A 165 13.11 6.64 13.72
CA PRO A 165 12.95 6.33 15.15
C PRO A 165 13.50 7.42 16.07
N GLU A 166 14.59 8.06 15.68
CA GLU A 166 15.26 9.15 16.40
C GLU A 166 14.42 10.44 16.44
N ALA A 167 13.45 10.57 15.53
CA ALA A 167 12.51 11.69 15.47
C ALA A 167 11.22 11.46 16.27
N ARG A 168 11.14 10.39 17.09
CA ARG A 168 10.00 10.15 17.99
C ARG A 168 9.82 11.33 18.95
N GLY A 169 8.57 11.73 19.17
CA GLY A 169 8.22 12.87 20.04
C GLY A 169 8.13 14.22 19.33
N TYR A 170 8.76 14.39 18.15
CA TYR A 170 8.72 15.66 17.40
C TYR A 170 7.48 15.83 16.50
N LYS A 171 6.60 14.82 16.48
CA LYS A 171 5.34 14.81 15.71
C LYS A 171 5.54 15.10 14.21
N LEU A 172 6.67 14.69 13.61
CA LEU A 172 6.99 15.03 12.23
C LEU A 172 5.96 14.48 11.23
N ALA A 173 5.52 13.22 11.37
CA ALA A 173 4.49 12.65 10.50
C ALA A 173 3.19 13.47 10.48
N GLU A 174 2.79 14.02 11.63
CA GLU A 174 1.59 14.86 11.76
C GLU A 174 1.80 16.20 11.04
N LYS A 175 2.94 16.86 11.25
CA LYS A 175 3.28 18.12 10.56
C LYS A 175 3.31 17.94 9.04
N VAL A 176 3.94 16.86 8.56
CA VAL A 176 4.01 16.52 7.13
C VAL A 176 2.63 16.20 6.56
N GLY A 177 1.84 15.40 7.29
CA GLY A 177 0.47 15.05 6.90
C GLY A 177 -0.44 16.26 6.77
N LEU A 178 -0.40 17.19 7.72
CA LEU A 178 -1.17 18.44 7.67
C LEU A 178 -0.78 19.29 6.46
N ALA A 179 0.51 19.51 6.21
CA ALA A 179 0.99 20.27 5.06
C ALA A 179 0.59 19.62 3.72
N LEU A 180 0.61 18.29 3.65
CA LEU A 180 0.10 17.54 2.50
C LEU A 180 -1.40 17.79 2.32
N LEU A 181 -2.20 17.64 3.38
CA LEU A 181 -3.66 17.82 3.32
C LEU A 181 -4.06 19.23 2.90
N GLU A 182 -3.32 20.25 3.34
CA GLU A 182 -3.52 21.64 2.89
C GLU A 182 -3.29 21.80 1.38
N THR A 183 -2.32 21.08 0.83
CA THR A 183 -1.93 21.19 -0.58
C THR A 183 -2.89 20.46 -1.52
N VAL A 184 -3.53 19.39 -1.04
CA VAL A 184 -4.42 18.58 -1.89
C VAL A 184 -5.83 19.19 -2.04
N MET A 185 -6.15 20.21 -1.24
CA MET A 185 -7.35 21.04 -1.43
C MET A 185 -7.25 21.79 -2.77
N GLY A 186 -7.93 21.28 -3.79
CA GLY A 186 -7.92 21.85 -5.15
C GLY A 186 -7.47 20.90 -6.26
N LEU A 187 -7.00 19.69 -5.91
CA LEU A 187 -6.56 18.68 -6.90
C LEU A 187 -7.73 17.92 -7.59
N GLY A 188 -8.98 18.33 -7.36
CA GLY A 188 -10.16 17.65 -7.91
C GLY A 188 -10.48 16.28 -7.28
N ILE A 189 -9.73 15.87 -6.25
CA ILE A 189 -10.09 14.73 -5.41
C ILE A 189 -11.27 15.09 -4.51
N THR A 190 -12.17 14.13 -4.32
CA THR A 190 -13.40 14.31 -3.53
C THR A 190 -13.43 13.44 -2.28
N GLY A 191 -12.46 12.54 -2.13
CA GLY A 191 -12.28 11.73 -0.93
C GLY A 191 -10.83 11.32 -0.72
N LEU A 192 -10.56 10.88 0.51
CA LEU A 192 -9.30 10.28 0.94
C LEU A 192 -9.57 8.89 1.50
N TYR A 193 -8.64 7.98 1.30
CA TYR A 193 -8.61 6.72 2.03
C TYR A 193 -7.22 6.41 2.57
N ALA A 194 -7.16 5.60 3.63
CA ALA A 194 -5.91 5.16 4.22
C ALA A 194 -5.97 3.68 4.56
N ASN A 195 -4.83 3.00 4.36
CA ASN A 195 -4.63 1.60 4.69
C ASN A 195 -3.90 1.49 6.03
N PHE A 196 -4.54 0.88 7.04
CA PHE A 196 -3.90 0.60 8.33
C PHE A 196 -3.68 -0.89 8.54
N THR A 197 -2.43 -1.26 8.82
CA THR A 197 -2.11 -2.62 9.27
C THR A 197 -2.81 -2.96 10.59
N THR A 198 -3.20 -4.23 10.75
CA THR A 198 -3.91 -4.73 11.94
C THR A 198 -3.08 -5.67 12.80
N VAL A 199 -1.75 -5.66 12.65
CA VAL A 199 -0.81 -6.36 13.57
C VAL A 199 -0.49 -5.56 14.82
N HIS A 200 -0.84 -4.29 14.85
CA HIS A 200 -0.69 -3.41 16.00
C HIS A 200 -1.62 -2.20 15.89
N THR A 201 -1.89 -1.52 16.99
CA THR A 201 -2.73 -0.30 17.01
C THR A 201 -1.95 1.02 16.88
N ILE A 202 -0.62 1.01 16.77
CA ILE A 202 0.23 2.22 16.83
C ILE A 202 -0.13 3.26 15.75
N SER A 203 -0.19 2.86 14.47
CA SER A 203 -0.57 3.76 13.38
C SER A 203 -2.05 4.13 13.43
N GLN A 204 -2.92 3.19 13.83
CA GLN A 204 -4.36 3.40 13.96
C GLN A 204 -4.69 4.48 15.00
N ARG A 205 -3.96 4.56 16.12
CA ARG A 205 -4.13 5.60 17.15
C ARG A 205 -3.92 7.02 16.63
N LYS A 206 -3.09 7.17 15.59
CA LYS A 206 -2.74 8.45 14.98
C LYS A 206 -3.68 8.83 13.82
N ARG A 207 -4.81 8.14 13.67
CA ARG A 207 -5.75 8.34 12.55
C ARG A 207 -6.68 9.56 12.71
N GLN A 208 -6.49 10.40 13.73
CA GLN A 208 -7.34 11.59 13.90
C GLN A 208 -7.35 12.41 12.60
N GLY A 209 -8.55 12.66 12.06
CA GLY A 209 -8.72 13.36 10.77
C GLY A 209 -8.67 12.48 9.51
N LEU A 210 -8.46 11.16 9.61
CA LEU A 210 -8.45 10.24 8.46
C LEU A 210 -9.78 9.49 8.25
N GLY A 211 -10.84 9.95 8.90
CA GLY A 211 -12.23 9.56 8.63
C GLY A 211 -12.73 8.31 9.35
N THR A 212 -13.59 7.58 8.66
CA THR A 212 -14.46 6.51 9.17
C THR A 212 -13.96 5.14 8.72
N ALA A 213 -14.12 4.09 9.52
CA ALA A 213 -13.77 2.73 9.14
C ALA A 213 -14.80 2.18 8.13
N VAL A 214 -14.37 1.78 6.93
CA VAL A 214 -15.31 1.42 5.86
C VAL A 214 -15.16 0.00 5.32
N GLY A 215 -14.07 -0.69 5.67
CA GLY A 215 -13.92 -2.09 5.33
C GLY A 215 -12.57 -2.69 5.68
N PHE A 216 -12.40 -3.94 5.26
CA PHE A 216 -11.14 -4.67 5.37
C PHE A 216 -10.69 -5.24 4.04
N LEU A 217 -9.37 -5.25 3.84
CA LEU A 217 -8.69 -6.16 2.92
C LEU A 217 -8.00 -7.23 3.76
N LEU A 218 -8.66 -8.37 3.92
CA LEU A 218 -8.25 -9.43 4.83
C LEU A 218 -7.04 -10.20 4.29
N ALA A 219 -6.11 -10.57 5.17
CA ALA A 219 -4.90 -11.34 4.82
C ALA A 219 -4.12 -10.76 3.62
N ARG A 220 -4.18 -9.44 3.41
CA ARG A 220 -3.61 -8.72 2.26
C ARG A 220 -2.10 -8.88 2.17
N SER A 221 -1.40 -8.74 3.31
CA SER A 221 0.06 -8.83 3.35
C SER A 221 0.52 -10.19 3.88
N PRO A 222 1.66 -10.70 3.39
CA PRO A 222 2.23 -11.95 3.89
C PRO A 222 2.66 -11.82 5.35
N GLU A 223 2.86 -12.96 6.02
CA GLU A 223 3.35 -13.03 7.40
C GLU A 223 4.81 -12.52 7.55
N THR A 224 5.54 -12.45 6.45
CA THR A 224 6.90 -11.90 6.34
C THR A 224 6.96 -10.37 6.47
N LEU A 225 5.84 -9.69 6.75
CA LEU A 225 5.81 -8.25 7.02
C LEU A 225 6.71 -7.88 8.21
N GLN A 226 7.53 -6.84 8.04
CA GLN A 226 8.48 -6.35 9.04
C GLN A 226 8.31 -4.85 9.28
N MET A 227 8.45 -4.45 10.54
CA MET A 227 8.46 -3.06 10.98
C MET A 227 9.50 -2.90 12.07
N LYS A 228 10.55 -2.11 11.81
CA LYS A 228 11.67 -1.92 12.73
C LYS A 228 11.15 -1.46 14.11
N ASP A 229 11.66 -2.12 15.16
CA ASP A 229 11.29 -1.93 16.56
C ASP A 229 9.81 -2.19 16.93
N ILE A 230 9.02 -2.75 16.01
CA ILE A 230 7.59 -3.00 16.21
C ILE A 230 7.23 -4.46 15.94
N LEU A 231 7.69 -5.02 14.81
CA LEU A 231 7.34 -6.35 14.35
C LEU A 231 8.47 -6.96 13.53
N GLU A 232 8.98 -8.11 13.96
CA GLU A 232 9.97 -8.88 13.18
C GLU A 232 9.32 -9.88 12.22
N THR A 233 8.22 -10.51 12.60
CA THR A 233 7.40 -11.38 11.75
C THR A 233 5.97 -11.35 12.28
N ALA A 234 4.97 -11.33 11.40
CA ALA A 234 3.58 -11.40 11.82
C ALA A 234 3.17 -12.84 12.20
N PRO A 235 2.24 -13.03 13.16
CA PRO A 235 1.79 -14.36 13.59
C PRO A 235 0.83 -15.04 12.60
N GLN A 236 0.49 -14.35 11.50
CA GLN A 236 -0.31 -14.79 10.37
C GLN A 236 -0.23 -13.74 9.25
N ARG A 237 -0.86 -14.01 8.10
CA ARG A 237 -1.10 -12.99 7.07
C ARG A 237 -1.84 -11.79 7.64
N VAL A 238 -1.44 -10.60 7.22
CA VAL A 238 -1.85 -9.35 7.85
C VAL A 238 -3.01 -8.71 7.10
N SER A 239 -4.11 -8.49 7.80
CA SER A 239 -5.26 -7.74 7.31
C SER A 239 -5.00 -6.23 7.34
N THR A 240 -5.74 -5.51 6.50
CA THR A 240 -5.68 -4.04 6.41
C THR A 240 -7.06 -3.46 6.67
N LEU A 241 -7.15 -2.54 7.61
CA LEU A 241 -8.32 -1.69 7.85
C LEU A 241 -8.32 -0.53 6.85
N LEU A 242 -9.44 -0.35 6.16
CA LEU A 242 -9.68 0.79 5.27
C LEU A 242 -10.41 1.89 6.02
N MET A 243 -9.81 3.09 6.00
CA MET A 243 -10.43 4.31 6.48
C MET A 243 -10.78 5.19 5.29
N PHE A 244 -11.90 5.90 5.35
CA PHE A 244 -12.35 6.83 4.31
C PHE A 244 -12.82 8.15 4.91
N GLN A 245 -12.46 9.25 4.27
CA GLN A 245 -12.91 10.61 4.57
C GLN A 245 -13.42 11.27 3.29
N SER A 246 -14.65 11.78 3.32
CA SER A 246 -15.14 12.66 2.25
C SER A 246 -14.54 14.06 2.41
N LEU A 247 -14.10 14.66 1.31
CA LEU A 247 -13.54 16.02 1.30
C LEU A 247 -14.54 17.08 0.82
N VAL A 248 -15.60 16.64 0.13
CA VAL A 248 -16.62 17.52 -0.44
C VAL A 248 -18.00 16.94 -0.16
N GLU A 249 -18.99 17.81 -0.09
CA GLU A 249 -20.39 17.38 -0.13
C GLU A 249 -20.72 16.78 -1.50
N ARG A 250 -21.59 15.78 -1.52
CA ARG A 250 -22.08 15.14 -2.74
C ARG A 250 -23.59 15.06 -2.74
N GLU A 251 -24.18 15.06 -3.92
CA GLU A 251 -25.60 14.75 -4.09
C GLU A 251 -25.90 13.28 -3.73
N PRO A 252 -27.13 12.96 -3.30
CA PRO A 252 -27.54 11.60 -3.06
C PRO A 252 -27.40 10.73 -4.31
N VAL A 253 -26.68 9.61 -4.18
CA VAL A 253 -26.53 8.61 -5.24
C VAL A 253 -27.44 7.39 -4.98
N ILE A 254 -27.86 6.70 -6.03
CA ILE A 254 -28.54 5.41 -5.92
C ILE A 254 -27.46 4.32 -5.89
N VAL A 255 -27.56 3.41 -4.93
CA VAL A 255 -26.70 2.22 -4.85
C VAL A 255 -27.54 0.95 -4.82
N TYR A 256 -27.10 -0.03 -5.60
CA TYR A 256 -27.72 -1.35 -5.74
C TYR A 256 -26.98 -2.34 -4.85
N ILE A 257 -27.63 -2.79 -3.79
CA ILE A 257 -27.00 -3.57 -2.72
C ILE A 257 -27.73 -4.91 -2.51
N PRO A 258 -27.04 -5.96 -2.04
CA PRO A 258 -27.71 -7.17 -1.58
C PRO A 258 -28.54 -6.87 -0.31
N GLU A 259 -29.83 -7.21 -0.33
CA GLU A 259 -30.78 -6.93 0.77
C GLU A 259 -30.27 -7.42 2.14
N GLN A 260 -29.69 -8.62 2.19
CA GLN A 260 -29.20 -9.25 3.41
C GLN A 260 -28.07 -8.47 4.12
N HIS A 261 -27.45 -7.50 3.43
CA HIS A 261 -26.35 -6.68 3.94
C HIS A 261 -26.73 -5.21 4.11
N ARG A 262 -28.02 -4.88 3.92
CA ARG A 262 -28.53 -3.50 3.91
C ARG A 262 -28.19 -2.73 5.18
N ASP A 263 -28.41 -3.31 6.34
CA ASP A 263 -28.17 -2.60 7.61
C ASP A 263 -26.69 -2.27 7.83
N PHE A 264 -25.80 -3.20 7.49
CA PHE A 264 -24.36 -3.00 7.55
C PHE A 264 -23.87 -1.92 6.59
N ILE A 265 -24.33 -1.97 5.34
CA ILE A 265 -23.98 -0.99 4.32
C ILE A 265 -24.54 0.40 4.70
N SER A 266 -25.78 0.45 5.18
CA SER A 266 -26.43 1.67 5.65
C SER A 266 -25.67 2.33 6.81
N ASP A 267 -25.19 1.54 7.78
CA ASP A 267 -24.36 2.04 8.87
C ASP A 267 -23.05 2.69 8.36
N ILE A 268 -22.37 2.08 7.38
CA ILE A 268 -21.15 2.66 6.79
C ILE A 268 -21.45 4.03 6.16
N TYR A 269 -22.48 4.13 5.31
CA TYR A 269 -22.84 5.41 4.67
C TYR A 269 -23.26 6.47 5.69
N CYS A 270 -24.00 6.07 6.74
CA CYS A 270 -24.40 6.95 7.83
C CYS A 270 -23.19 7.53 8.57
N ARG A 271 -22.22 6.69 8.95
CA ARG A 271 -20.99 7.14 9.63
C ARG A 271 -20.12 8.01 8.73
N CYS A 272 -20.05 7.69 7.43
CA CYS A 272 -19.36 8.53 6.44
C CYS A 272 -20.09 9.85 6.15
N LYS A 273 -21.33 10.04 6.64
CA LYS A 273 -22.21 11.17 6.34
C LYS A 273 -22.42 11.39 4.84
N LEU A 274 -22.51 10.29 4.10
CA LEU A 274 -22.70 10.31 2.66
C LEU A 274 -24.19 10.09 2.33
N PRO A 275 -24.86 11.02 1.63
CA PRO A 275 -26.24 10.81 1.23
C PRO A 275 -26.33 9.69 0.19
N VAL A 276 -27.31 8.81 0.36
CA VAL A 276 -27.49 7.62 -0.47
C VAL A 276 -28.96 7.17 -0.48
N LYS A 277 -29.40 6.60 -1.61
CA LYS A 277 -30.66 5.87 -1.75
C LYS A 277 -30.34 4.41 -2.05
N PHE A 278 -30.88 3.51 -1.25
CA PHE A 278 -30.69 2.07 -1.43
C PHE A 278 -31.74 1.50 -2.36
N ASP A 279 -31.31 0.78 -3.38
CA ASP A 279 -32.13 -0.11 -4.19
C ASP A 279 -31.64 -1.54 -3.94
N THR A 280 -32.56 -2.42 -3.56
CA THR A 280 -32.29 -3.82 -3.26
C THR A 280 -32.95 -4.76 -4.26
N LYS A 281 -33.59 -4.21 -5.30
CA LYS A 281 -34.18 -4.98 -6.37
C LYS A 281 -33.11 -5.75 -7.12
N VAL A 282 -33.26 -7.06 -7.16
CA VAL A 282 -32.39 -7.92 -7.96
C VAL A 282 -32.77 -7.77 -9.43
N THR A 283 -31.82 -7.32 -10.24
CA THR A 283 -31.93 -7.29 -11.70
C THR A 283 -31.20 -8.50 -12.27
N ASP A 284 -31.87 -9.25 -13.16
CA ASP A 284 -31.24 -10.39 -13.83
C ASP A 284 -30.07 -9.97 -14.73
N LEU A 285 -29.12 -10.88 -14.91
CA LEU A 285 -27.98 -10.62 -15.79
C LEU A 285 -28.44 -10.62 -17.26
N PRO A 286 -27.89 -9.73 -18.10
CA PRO A 286 -28.17 -9.74 -19.53
C PRO A 286 -27.72 -11.06 -20.20
N ASP A 287 -28.38 -11.43 -21.31
CA ASP A 287 -28.02 -12.58 -22.16
C ASP A 287 -26.80 -12.26 -23.06
N ILE A 288 -25.70 -11.90 -22.42
CA ILE A 288 -24.38 -11.64 -23.03
C ILE A 288 -23.33 -12.56 -22.39
N ASN A 289 -22.14 -12.59 -22.98
CA ASN A 289 -20.98 -13.22 -22.34
C ASN A 289 -20.34 -12.23 -21.37
N SER A 290 -19.84 -12.73 -20.26
CA SER A 290 -19.21 -11.94 -19.20
C SER A 290 -17.80 -11.56 -19.60
N GLN A 291 -17.38 -10.36 -19.21
CA GLN A 291 -16.01 -9.88 -19.32
C GLN A 291 -15.40 -9.76 -17.92
N LEU A 292 -14.35 -10.55 -17.66
CA LEU A 292 -13.62 -10.58 -16.41
C LEU A 292 -12.15 -10.21 -16.62
N GLU A 293 -11.58 -9.51 -15.65
CA GLU A 293 -10.14 -9.27 -15.57
C GLU A 293 -9.59 -9.81 -14.24
N ILE A 294 -8.40 -10.41 -14.29
CA ILE A 294 -7.68 -10.83 -13.09
C ILE A 294 -6.28 -10.26 -13.09
N LEU A 295 -5.99 -9.49 -12.06
CA LEU A 295 -4.65 -9.02 -11.76
C LEU A 295 -4.07 -9.87 -10.63
N ILE A 296 -2.93 -10.54 -10.87
CA ILE A 296 -2.23 -11.34 -9.86
C ILE A 296 -1.03 -10.55 -9.34
N GLU A 297 -0.95 -10.41 -8.03
CA GLU A 297 0.20 -9.86 -7.33
C GLU A 297 1.00 -11.00 -6.70
N LYS A 298 2.04 -11.44 -7.40
CA LYS A 298 2.81 -12.64 -7.04
C LYS A 298 3.56 -12.48 -5.74
N GLU A 299 4.09 -11.29 -5.49
CA GLU A 299 4.90 -10.95 -4.31
C GLU A 299 4.09 -11.11 -3.01
N ARG A 300 2.78 -10.89 -3.09
CA ARG A 300 1.86 -11.01 -1.96
C ARG A 300 1.02 -12.29 -1.98
N ASN A 301 1.07 -13.06 -3.07
CA ASN A 301 0.19 -14.21 -3.34
C ASN A 301 -1.31 -13.83 -3.24
N ILE A 302 -1.69 -12.71 -3.84
CA ILE A 302 -3.10 -12.25 -3.90
C ILE A 302 -3.52 -12.00 -5.34
N ALA A 303 -4.83 -12.01 -5.59
CA ALA A 303 -5.40 -11.60 -6.86
C ALA A 303 -6.54 -10.59 -6.69
N LYS A 304 -6.76 -9.73 -7.68
CA LYS A 304 -7.94 -8.88 -7.82
C LYS A 304 -8.76 -9.41 -8.99
N LEU A 305 -10.00 -9.80 -8.73
CA LEU A 305 -11.01 -10.19 -9.71
C LEU A 305 -11.91 -8.99 -9.99
N SER A 306 -11.86 -8.47 -11.20
CA SER A 306 -12.75 -7.40 -11.68
C SER A 306 -13.81 -7.99 -12.60
N VAL A 307 -15.08 -7.75 -12.28
CA VAL A 307 -16.21 -8.04 -13.18
C VAL A 307 -16.48 -6.78 -13.98
N ILE A 308 -16.09 -6.76 -15.26
CA ILE A 308 -16.25 -5.60 -16.14
C ILE A 308 -17.68 -5.58 -16.70
N GLU A 309 -18.13 -6.73 -17.21
CA GLU A 309 -19.51 -6.96 -17.62
C GLU A 309 -19.96 -8.34 -17.14
N ALA A 310 -21.14 -8.41 -16.52
CA ALA A 310 -21.71 -9.65 -16.01
C ALA A 310 -22.77 -10.19 -16.98
N GLY A 311 -22.62 -11.43 -17.41
CA GLY A 311 -23.54 -12.11 -18.33
C GLY A 311 -23.90 -13.53 -17.87
N ARG A 312 -24.50 -14.31 -18.78
CA ARG A 312 -25.05 -15.65 -18.48
C ARG A 312 -24.02 -16.69 -18.03
N ASP A 313 -22.76 -16.50 -18.40
CA ASP A 313 -21.64 -17.41 -18.17
C ASP A 313 -20.73 -16.95 -17.01
N LEU A 314 -21.17 -15.97 -16.21
CA LEU A 314 -20.37 -15.41 -15.11
C LEU A 314 -19.94 -16.49 -14.10
N LEU A 315 -20.88 -17.31 -13.63
CA LEU A 315 -20.63 -18.36 -12.65
C LEU A 315 -19.59 -19.39 -13.15
N PRO A 316 -19.73 -20.02 -14.34
CA PRO A 316 -18.72 -20.95 -14.82
C PRO A 316 -17.36 -20.28 -15.04
N GLN A 317 -17.31 -19.02 -15.50
CA GLN A 317 -16.03 -18.30 -15.63
C GLN A 317 -15.36 -18.08 -14.26
N ILE A 318 -16.10 -17.64 -13.23
CA ILE A 318 -15.55 -17.46 -11.88
C ILE A 318 -15.00 -18.80 -11.34
N LYS A 319 -15.74 -19.89 -11.51
CA LYS A 319 -15.29 -21.23 -11.09
C LYS A 319 -13.95 -21.61 -11.71
N GLU A 320 -13.83 -21.46 -13.02
CA GLU A 320 -12.58 -21.76 -13.75
C GLU A 320 -11.41 -20.92 -13.21
N ARG A 321 -11.63 -19.61 -13.04
CA ARG A 321 -10.59 -18.69 -12.58
C ARG A 321 -10.15 -18.97 -11.14
N LEU A 322 -11.09 -19.17 -10.22
CA LEU A 322 -10.77 -19.50 -8.82
C LEU A 322 -10.05 -20.85 -8.72
N PHE A 323 -10.42 -21.83 -9.56
CA PHE A 323 -9.71 -23.11 -9.62
C PHE A 323 -8.25 -22.91 -10.06
N GLY A 324 -8.01 -22.11 -11.11
CA GLY A 324 -6.65 -21.78 -11.54
C GLY A 324 -5.84 -21.05 -10.45
N LEU A 325 -6.45 -20.10 -9.74
CA LEU A 325 -5.78 -19.39 -8.63
C LEU A 325 -5.45 -20.31 -7.47
N ARG A 326 -6.33 -21.26 -7.16
CA ARG A 326 -6.11 -22.29 -6.13
C ARG A 326 -4.90 -23.16 -6.46
N LEU A 327 -4.79 -23.63 -7.69
CA LEU A 327 -3.65 -24.44 -8.16
C LEU A 327 -2.32 -23.68 -8.11
N ASN A 328 -2.35 -22.37 -8.28
CA ASN A 328 -1.17 -21.50 -8.22
C ASN A 328 -0.89 -20.95 -6.82
N ASN A 329 -1.43 -21.55 -5.76
CA ASN A 329 -1.22 -21.15 -4.36
C ASN A 329 -1.56 -19.69 -4.05
N THR A 330 -2.47 -19.07 -4.80
CA THR A 330 -3.00 -17.75 -4.43
C THR A 330 -3.75 -17.88 -3.11
N SER A 331 -3.45 -17.01 -2.14
CA SER A 331 -4.03 -17.09 -0.80
C SER A 331 -5.40 -16.41 -0.73
N VAL A 332 -5.52 -15.24 -1.35
CA VAL A 332 -6.68 -14.34 -1.22
C VAL A 332 -7.07 -13.75 -2.57
N VAL A 333 -8.37 -13.62 -2.82
CA VAL A 333 -8.91 -12.90 -3.97
C VAL A 333 -9.80 -11.77 -3.49
N PHE A 334 -9.54 -10.55 -3.95
CA PHE A 334 -10.39 -9.39 -3.71
C PHE A 334 -11.24 -9.09 -4.94
N SER A 335 -12.49 -8.69 -4.73
CA SER A 335 -13.37 -8.17 -5.79
C SER A 335 -14.07 -6.92 -5.31
N PHE A 336 -14.08 -5.90 -6.17
CA PHE A 336 -14.68 -4.60 -5.90
C PHE A 336 -15.82 -4.44 -6.90
N LEU A 337 -17.07 -4.52 -6.44
CA LEU A 337 -18.24 -4.43 -7.30
C LEU A 337 -18.76 -2.99 -7.37
N ASN A 338 -19.13 -2.54 -8.56
CA ASN A 338 -19.68 -1.20 -8.76
C ASN A 338 -21.09 -1.10 -8.16
N LEU A 339 -21.25 -0.38 -7.05
CA LEU A 339 -22.56 -0.22 -6.41
C LEU A 339 -23.56 0.59 -7.23
N MET A 340 -23.15 1.22 -8.32
CA MET A 340 -24.02 2.01 -9.20
C MET A 340 -24.55 1.16 -10.37
N ASP A 341 -24.16 -0.12 -10.44
CA ASP A 341 -24.64 -1.09 -11.41
C ASP A 341 -25.85 -1.87 -10.84
N PRO A 342 -27.03 -1.86 -11.51
CA PRO A 342 -28.22 -2.60 -11.08
C PRO A 342 -28.04 -4.12 -11.00
N HIS A 343 -27.01 -4.69 -11.63
CA HIS A 343 -26.69 -6.11 -11.59
C HIS A 343 -25.86 -6.51 -10.36
N THR A 344 -25.32 -5.55 -9.61
CA THR A 344 -24.44 -5.82 -8.45
C THR A 344 -25.04 -6.76 -7.40
N PRO A 345 -26.33 -6.67 -7.01
CA PRO A 345 -26.92 -7.65 -6.09
C PRO A 345 -26.84 -9.09 -6.60
N LYS A 346 -27.04 -9.30 -7.92
CA LYS A 346 -26.98 -10.62 -8.55
C LYS A 346 -25.54 -11.13 -8.66
N VAL A 347 -24.60 -10.25 -9.03
CA VAL A 347 -23.17 -10.58 -9.10
C VAL A 347 -22.60 -10.93 -7.72
N ALA A 348 -22.96 -10.16 -6.69
CA ALA A 348 -22.56 -10.43 -5.31
C ALA A 348 -23.03 -11.81 -4.85
N ALA A 349 -24.29 -12.17 -5.10
CA ALA A 349 -24.81 -13.50 -4.76
C ALA A 349 -24.03 -14.63 -5.46
N ILE A 350 -23.71 -14.47 -6.75
CA ILE A 350 -22.88 -15.44 -7.49
C ILE A 350 -21.48 -15.56 -6.88
N LEU A 351 -20.86 -14.46 -6.45
CA LEU A 351 -19.56 -14.49 -5.78
C LEU A 351 -19.64 -15.15 -4.39
N GLU A 352 -20.71 -14.90 -3.63
CA GLU A 352 -20.96 -15.56 -2.35
C GLU A 352 -21.09 -17.07 -2.47
N GLU A 353 -21.80 -17.56 -3.49
CA GLU A 353 -21.85 -18.99 -3.81
C GLU A 353 -20.45 -19.60 -4.01
N MET A 354 -19.51 -18.80 -4.53
CA MET A 354 -18.12 -19.19 -4.78
C MET A 354 -17.18 -18.96 -3.60
N GLY A 355 -17.71 -18.58 -2.44
CA GLY A 355 -16.95 -18.40 -1.20
C GLY A 355 -16.35 -17.00 -1.02
N PHE A 356 -16.79 -16.01 -1.80
CA PHE A 356 -16.56 -14.62 -1.42
C PHE A 356 -17.51 -14.21 -0.30
N PHE A 357 -17.13 -13.18 0.44
CA PHE A 357 -17.99 -12.55 1.44
C PHE A 357 -17.67 -11.06 1.55
N ILE A 358 -18.65 -10.28 2.00
CA ILE A 358 -18.52 -8.83 2.08
C ILE A 358 -17.58 -8.43 3.22
N THR A 359 -16.65 -7.54 2.90
CA THR A 359 -15.67 -6.99 3.84
C THR A 359 -15.79 -5.48 4.03
N GLY A 360 -16.71 -4.81 3.33
CA GLY A 360 -16.97 -3.38 3.50
C GLY A 360 -17.50 -2.69 2.25
N VAL A 361 -17.50 -1.36 2.28
CA VAL A 361 -17.84 -0.49 1.15
C VAL A 361 -16.77 0.58 1.06
N LEU A 362 -16.20 0.84 -0.11
CA LEU A 362 -15.29 1.95 -0.32
C LEU A 362 -15.96 2.98 -1.23
N PRO A 363 -16.43 4.12 -0.69
CA PRO A 363 -16.92 5.21 -1.53
C PRO A 363 -15.83 5.68 -2.50
N LEU A 364 -16.19 5.91 -3.76
CA LEU A 364 -15.25 6.22 -4.86
C LEU A 364 -14.19 5.12 -5.12
N GLY A 365 -14.43 3.89 -4.65
CA GLY A 365 -13.50 2.78 -4.74
C GLY A 365 -13.37 2.12 -6.12
N ILE A 366 -14.18 2.53 -7.11
CA ILE A 366 -14.10 2.05 -8.49
C ILE A 366 -14.46 3.16 -9.49
N GLY A 367 -13.45 3.68 -10.19
CA GLY A 367 -13.61 4.84 -11.07
C GLY A 367 -14.10 6.05 -10.30
N ILE A 368 -15.33 6.48 -10.59
CA ILE A 368 -16.03 7.55 -9.88
C ILE A 368 -17.20 7.04 -9.01
N ASN A 369 -17.35 5.72 -8.90
CA ASN A 369 -18.46 5.05 -8.24
C ASN A 369 -18.04 4.44 -6.90
N ASP A 370 -19.03 4.15 -6.05
CA ASP A 370 -18.81 3.47 -4.79
C ASP A 370 -18.63 1.97 -5.04
N ALA A 371 -17.74 1.32 -4.27
CA ALA A 371 -17.40 -0.08 -4.45
C ALA A 371 -17.88 -0.93 -3.26
N LEU A 372 -18.55 -2.05 -3.54
CA LEU A 372 -18.75 -3.11 -2.57
C LEU A 372 -17.50 -3.97 -2.50
N LEU A 373 -16.94 -4.14 -1.31
CA LEU A 373 -15.71 -4.91 -1.12
C LEU A 373 -16.07 -6.35 -0.77
N MET A 374 -15.54 -7.29 -1.53
CA MET A 374 -15.68 -8.72 -1.29
C MET A 374 -14.32 -9.41 -1.27
N THR A 375 -14.17 -10.38 -0.38
CA THR A 375 -12.96 -11.18 -0.23
C THR A 375 -13.29 -12.67 -0.32
N CYS A 376 -12.45 -13.45 -1.00
CA CYS A 376 -12.46 -14.90 -0.95
C CYS A 376 -11.11 -15.39 -0.41
N LEU A 377 -11.15 -16.15 0.69
CA LEU A 377 -9.99 -16.83 1.25
C LEU A 377 -9.90 -18.23 0.62
N ILE A 378 -8.90 -18.47 -0.22
CA ILE A 378 -8.80 -19.73 -0.98
C ILE A 378 -7.85 -20.71 -0.29
N ASN A 379 -6.61 -20.29 -0.07
CA ASN A 379 -5.53 -21.11 0.49
C ASN A 379 -4.96 -20.45 1.76
N CYS A 380 -5.81 -19.78 2.53
CA CYS A 380 -5.43 -19.24 3.83
C CYS A 380 -6.59 -19.35 4.82
N ALA A 381 -6.23 -19.63 6.08
CA ALA A 381 -7.12 -19.49 7.21
C ALA A 381 -6.73 -18.21 7.95
N LEU A 382 -7.73 -17.49 8.46
CA LEU A 382 -7.52 -16.24 9.19
C LEU A 382 -8.05 -16.39 10.61
N ASP A 383 -7.17 -16.16 11.58
CA ASP A 383 -7.55 -16.03 12.97
C ASP A 383 -7.94 -14.56 13.23
N TYR A 384 -9.24 -14.29 13.34
CA TYR A 384 -9.76 -12.95 13.57
C TYR A 384 -9.38 -12.38 14.93
N ASP A 385 -9.06 -13.22 15.92
CA ASP A 385 -8.71 -12.77 17.27
C ASP A 385 -7.29 -12.18 17.32
N LYS A 386 -6.46 -12.46 16.30
CA LYS A 386 -5.15 -11.82 16.08
C LYS A 386 -5.22 -10.47 15.34
N ILE A 387 -6.41 -10.00 14.96
CA ILE A 387 -6.58 -8.70 14.29
C ILE A 387 -6.73 -7.62 15.35
N GLU A 388 -5.68 -6.81 15.51
CA GLU A 388 -5.65 -5.73 16.50
C GLU A 388 -6.28 -4.44 15.97
N LEU A 389 -7.29 -3.95 16.69
CA LEU A 389 -8.05 -2.74 16.35
C LEU A 389 -8.13 -1.79 17.53
N PHE A 390 -7.90 -0.51 17.25
CA PHE A 390 -7.83 0.52 18.28
C PHE A 390 -9.19 0.83 18.91
N ASP A 391 -10.22 1.01 18.09
CA ASP A 391 -11.52 1.57 18.47
C ASP A 391 -12.67 0.58 18.32
N LYS A 392 -13.81 0.91 18.95
CA LYS A 392 -15.02 0.09 18.94
C LYS A 392 -15.62 -0.03 17.54
N GLU A 393 -15.69 1.05 16.78
CA GLU A 393 -16.29 1.07 15.44
C GLU A 393 -15.61 0.07 14.50
N SER A 394 -14.28 0.05 14.49
CA SER A 394 -13.51 -0.89 13.67
C SER A 394 -13.71 -2.34 14.12
N LYS A 395 -13.87 -2.58 15.44
CA LYS A 395 -14.17 -3.92 16.00
C LYS A 395 -15.57 -4.39 15.64
N ASP A 396 -16.56 -3.50 15.68
CA ASP A 396 -17.93 -3.81 15.28
C ASP A 396 -18.00 -4.16 13.79
N LEU A 397 -17.25 -3.43 12.95
CA LEU A 397 -17.06 -3.76 11.54
C LEU A 397 -16.44 -5.15 11.38
N LEU A 398 -15.35 -5.45 12.09
CA LEU A 398 -14.68 -6.76 12.01
C LEU A 398 -15.60 -7.90 12.45
N ASN A 399 -16.39 -7.69 13.50
CA ASN A 399 -17.35 -8.68 14.00
C ASN A 399 -18.40 -9.02 12.94
N TYR A 400 -18.87 -8.02 12.19
CA TYR A 400 -19.75 -8.28 11.05
C TYR A 400 -19.04 -9.12 9.99
N VAL A 401 -17.85 -8.70 9.56
CA VAL A 401 -17.07 -9.40 8.53
C VAL A 401 -16.77 -10.84 8.92
N ARG A 402 -16.39 -11.10 10.18
CA ARG A 402 -16.16 -12.45 10.72
C ARG A 402 -17.38 -13.35 10.58
N ARG A 403 -18.59 -12.83 10.75
CA ARG A 403 -19.83 -13.61 10.59
C ARG A 403 -20.16 -13.94 9.14
N GLN A 404 -19.63 -13.17 8.19
CA GLN A 404 -19.83 -13.43 6.76
C GLN A 404 -18.83 -14.45 6.19
N ASP A 405 -17.74 -14.73 6.90
CA ASP A 405 -16.72 -15.67 6.45
C ASP A 405 -17.29 -17.10 6.34
N PRO A 406 -17.39 -17.67 5.11
CA PRO A 406 -17.99 -18.98 4.91
C PRO A 406 -17.11 -20.13 5.40
N SER A 407 -15.84 -19.87 5.74
CA SER A 407 -14.94 -20.88 6.32
C SER A 407 -15.19 -21.12 7.80
N LEU A 408 -15.88 -20.20 8.49
CA LEU A 408 -16.21 -20.31 9.89
C LEU A 408 -17.57 -21.00 10.09
N PRO A 409 -17.76 -21.77 11.17
CA PRO A 409 -19.07 -22.28 11.53
C PRO A 409 -20.04 -21.12 11.73
N LYS A 410 -21.20 -21.15 11.07
CA LYS A 410 -22.27 -20.18 11.36
C LYS A 410 -22.73 -20.41 12.80
N LEU A 411 -22.40 -19.46 13.69
CA LEU A 411 -22.94 -19.41 15.03
C LEU A 411 -24.46 -19.24 14.89
N LEU A 412 -25.22 -20.30 15.18
CA LEU A 412 -26.67 -20.22 15.36
C LEU A 412 -26.90 -19.29 16.56
N LEU A 413 -27.40 -18.08 16.29
CA LEU A 413 -27.91 -17.14 17.30
C LEU A 413 -29.42 -17.04 17.16
#